data_AF-A0A1F5DGM8-F1
#
_entry.id   AF-A0A1F5DGM8-F1
#
_cell.length_a   1.000
_cell.length_b   1.000
_cell.length_c   1.000
_cell.angle_alpha   90.00
_cell.angle_beta   90.00
_cell.angle_gamma   90.00
#
_symmetry.space_group_name_H-M   'P 1'
#
loop_
_entity.id
_entity.type
_entity.pdbx_description
1 polymer ?
#
loop_
_entity_poly.entity_id
_entity_poly.type
_entity_poly.pdbx_seq_one_letter_code
_entity_poly.pdbx_strand_id
1 'polypeptide(L)'
;MDETLFPPMGVGGRGFASFPVHMLPIDFTIVGTVHSHPSGSLSPSVGDLHNFYGRIMMIVGPPYGRASVAAYDKRGESMEVEVLG
;
A
#
# COMPACT_ATOMS: atom_id res chain seq x y z
N MET A 1 -12.61 -17.37 5.30
CA MET A 1 -12.64 -16.41 6.43
C MET A 1 -11.56 -15.42 6.13
N ASP A 2 -11.91 -14.15 5.98
CA ASP A 2 -10.90 -13.11 5.79
C ASP A 2 -10.25 -12.86 7.16
N GLU A 3 -8.96 -13.16 7.26
CA GLU A 3 -8.17 -12.88 8.46
C GLU A 3 -7.75 -11.41 8.44
N THR A 4 -8.24 -10.64 9.40
CA THR A 4 -7.84 -9.25 9.58
C THR A 4 -6.92 -9.16 10.80
N LEU A 5 -5.65 -8.86 10.56
CA LEU A 5 -4.65 -8.62 11.61
C LEU A 5 -4.49 -7.12 11.86
N PHE A 6 -4.52 -6.73 13.13
CA PHE A 6 -4.11 -5.39 13.54
C PHE A 6 -2.60 -5.39 13.80
N PRO A 7 -1.83 -4.53 13.12
CA PRO A 7 -0.39 -4.50 13.32
C PRO A 7 -0.05 -4.01 14.74
N PRO A 8 0.95 -4.60 15.39
CA PRO A 8 1.42 -4.12 16.70
C PRO A 8 1.94 -2.69 16.57
N MET A 9 1.69 -1.88 17.60
CA MET A 9 2.18 -0.48 17.67
C MET A 9 1.73 0.41 16.50
N GLY A 10 0.55 0.14 15.92
CA GLY A 10 -0.04 1.02 14.91
C GLY A 10 -0.34 2.41 15.47
N VAL A 11 0.05 3.44 14.71
CA VAL A 11 -0.27 4.85 14.98
C VAL A 11 -1.11 5.40 13.85
N GLY A 12 -2.14 6.19 14.19
CA GLY A 12 -3.05 6.76 13.21
C GLY A 12 -3.50 8.16 13.61
N GLY A 13 -3.89 8.93 12.60
CA GLY A 13 -4.43 10.27 12.77
C GLY A 13 -5.22 10.71 11.55
N ARG A 14 -5.57 11.99 11.47
CA ARG A 14 -6.25 12.52 10.30
C ARG A 14 -5.32 12.47 9.08
N GLY A 15 -5.65 11.61 8.12
CA GLY A 15 -4.94 11.49 6.85
C GLY A 15 -3.73 10.54 6.87
N PHE A 16 -3.49 9.78 7.95
CA PHE A 16 -2.43 8.77 7.95
C PHE A 16 -2.72 7.60 8.90
N ALA A 17 -2.16 6.45 8.56
CA ALA A 17 -1.99 5.30 9.44
C ALA A 17 -0.62 4.68 9.12
N SER A 18 0.13 4.29 10.14
CA SER A 18 1.46 3.71 9.99
C SER A 18 1.74 2.73 11.12
N PHE A 19 2.64 1.79 10.88
CA PHE A 19 3.10 0.83 11.86
C PHE A 19 4.54 0.43 11.53
N PRO A 20 5.34 -0.01 12.52
CA PRO A 20 6.69 -0.48 12.27
C PRO A 20 6.66 -1.83 11.54
N VAL A 21 6.78 -1.82 10.22
CA VAL A 21 6.78 -3.04 9.37
C VAL A 21 7.80 -4.10 9.81
N HIS A 22 8.91 -3.69 10.43
CA HIS A 22 9.95 -4.57 10.95
C HIS A 22 9.55 -5.33 12.23
N MET A 23 8.45 -4.95 12.87
CA MET A 23 7.88 -5.67 14.03
C MET A 23 6.80 -6.69 13.62
N LEU A 24 6.44 -6.76 12.34
CA LEU A 24 5.58 -7.84 11.87
C LEU A 24 6.31 -9.19 12.06
N PRO A 25 5.60 -10.24 12.49
CA PRO A 25 6.13 -11.60 12.43
C PRO A 25 6.65 -11.91 11.02
N ILE A 26 7.68 -12.76 10.91
CA ILE A 26 8.13 -13.23 9.61
C ILE A 26 6.98 -13.99 8.96
N ASP A 27 6.39 -13.39 7.93
CA ASP A 27 5.29 -13.94 7.17
C ASP A 27 5.54 -13.72 5.68
N PHE A 28 5.92 -14.79 5.00
CA PHE A 28 6.21 -14.76 3.56
C PHE A 28 4.96 -14.68 2.70
N THR A 29 3.76 -14.77 3.29
CA THR A 29 2.50 -14.57 2.57
C THR A 29 2.19 -13.09 2.35
N ILE A 30 2.86 -12.18 3.07
CA ILE A 30 2.73 -10.73 2.86
C ILE A 30 3.47 -10.34 1.58
N VAL A 31 2.70 -10.00 0.54
CA VAL A 31 3.24 -9.66 -0.78
C VAL A 31 3.60 -8.17 -0.93
N GLY A 32 3.10 -7.30 -0.07
CA GLY A 32 3.20 -5.86 -0.31
C GLY A 32 2.38 -4.99 0.63
N THR A 33 2.23 -3.72 0.25
CA THR A 33 1.41 -2.74 0.94
C THR A 33 0.38 -2.10 0.01
N VAL A 34 -0.70 -1.58 0.60
CA VAL A 34 -1.64 -0.70 -0.07
C VAL A 34 -1.91 0.51 0.80
N HIS A 35 -1.94 1.70 0.20
CA HIS A 35 -2.35 2.93 0.87
C HIS A 35 -3.10 3.85 -0.08
N SER A 36 -3.77 4.85 0.50
CA SER A 36 -4.53 5.82 -0.28
C SER A 36 -3.82 7.16 -0.41
N HIS A 37 -3.99 7.79 -1.56
CA HIS A 37 -3.66 9.20 -1.79
C HIS A 37 -4.98 9.99 -1.89
N PRO A 38 -5.37 10.74 -0.83
CA PRO A 38 -6.60 11.53 -0.84
C PRO A 38 -6.65 12.59 -1.94
N SER A 39 -5.50 12.98 -2.50
CA SER A 39 -5.38 13.89 -3.63
C SER A 39 -5.86 13.29 -4.96
N GLY A 40 -5.98 11.97 -5.06
CA GLY A 40 -6.26 11.26 -6.32
C GLY A 40 -5.03 11.01 -7.18
N SER A 41 -3.85 11.52 -6.80
CA SER A 41 -2.59 11.13 -7.46
C SER A 41 -2.32 9.66 -7.23
N LEU A 42 -1.97 8.92 -8.28
CA LEU A 42 -1.55 7.53 -8.15
C LEU A 42 -0.03 7.37 -8.15
N SER A 43 0.72 8.44 -8.44
CA SER A 43 2.19 8.40 -8.46
C SER A 43 2.78 8.32 -7.05
N PRO A 44 3.80 7.47 -6.82
CA PRO A 44 4.45 7.37 -5.52
C PRO A 44 5.26 8.62 -5.22
N SER A 45 5.21 9.06 -3.96
CA SER A 45 6.11 10.05 -3.39
C SER A 45 7.46 9.42 -3.00
N VAL A 46 8.46 10.26 -2.73
CA VAL A 46 9.73 9.79 -2.15
C VAL A 46 9.51 9.08 -0.81
N GLY A 47 8.54 9.54 -0.02
CA GLY A 47 8.16 8.89 1.24
C GLY A 47 7.59 7.48 1.02
N ASP A 48 6.79 7.29 -0.02
CA ASP A 48 6.24 5.98 -0.37
C ASP A 48 7.36 5.00 -0.74
N LEU A 49 8.32 5.44 -1.57
CA LEU A 49 9.48 4.63 -1.97
C LEU A 49 10.39 4.27 -0.78
N HIS A 50 10.59 5.19 0.17
CA HIS A 50 11.37 4.91 1.37
C HIS A 50 10.67 3.96 2.35
N ASN A 51 9.33 3.91 2.33
CA ASN A 51 8.54 3.02 3.20
C ASN A 51 8.07 1.75 2.46
N PHE A 52 8.64 1.46 1.30
CA PHE A 52 8.30 0.27 0.52
C PHE A 52 8.53 -1.01 1.33
N TYR A 53 7.57 -1.93 1.27
CA TYR A 53 7.65 -3.22 1.95
C TYR A 53 7.09 -4.33 1.06
N GLY A 54 7.73 -5.50 1.05
CA GLY A 54 7.32 -6.65 0.25
C GLY A 54 7.82 -6.57 -1.20
N ARG A 55 6.96 -6.90 -2.15
CA ARG A 55 7.25 -6.97 -3.60
C ARG A 55 6.47 -5.94 -4.42
N ILE A 56 5.32 -5.49 -3.90
CA ILE A 56 4.39 -4.62 -4.60
C ILE A 56 3.93 -3.53 -3.63
N MET A 57 3.87 -2.29 -4.11
CA MET A 57 3.18 -1.19 -3.42
C MET A 57 2.01 -0.73 -4.29
N MET A 58 0.81 -0.74 -3.73
CA MET A 58 -0.40 -0.29 -4.40
C MET A 58 -0.86 1.06 -3.86
N ILE A 59 -1.18 1.98 -4.76
CA ILE A 59 -1.73 3.29 -4.42
C ILE A 59 -3.15 3.35 -4.98
N VAL A 60 -4.11 3.68 -4.10
CA VAL A 60 -5.51 3.90 -4.48
C VAL A 60 -5.91 5.35 -4.21
N GLY A 61 -6.86 5.88 -4.96
CA GLY A 61 -7.31 7.27 -4.77
C GLY A 61 -8.77 7.48 -5.15
N PRO A 62 -9.37 8.62 -4.77
CA PRO A 62 -10.68 9.00 -5.28
C PRO A 62 -10.66 9.10 -6.82
N PRO A 63 -11.77 8.80 -7.51
CA PRO A 63 -13.08 8.42 -6.99
C PRO A 63 -13.24 6.91 -6.65
N TYR A 64 -12.15 6.17 -6.44
CA TYR A 64 -12.14 4.74 -6.07
C TYR A 64 -12.82 3.83 -7.10
N GLY A 65 -12.58 4.09 -8.39
CA GLY A 65 -12.99 3.23 -9.49
C GLY A 65 -11.90 2.25 -9.93
N ARG A 66 -12.19 1.45 -10.96
CA ARG A 66 -11.23 0.49 -11.56
C ARG A 66 -9.96 1.17 -12.10
N ALA A 67 -10.07 2.43 -12.53
CA ALA A 67 -8.94 3.24 -13.00
C ALA A 67 -8.24 4.02 -11.87
N SER A 68 -8.68 3.87 -10.61
CA SER A 68 -8.16 4.61 -9.46
C SER A 68 -7.21 3.77 -8.60
N VAL A 69 -6.49 2.86 -9.26
CA VAL A 69 -5.48 1.97 -8.66
C VAL A 69 -4.24 1.95 -9.53
N ALA A 70 -3.08 2.01 -8.92
CA ALA A 70 -1.79 1.76 -9.56
C ALA A 70 -0.91 0.89 -8.65
N ALA A 71 -0.04 0.10 -9.25
CA ALA A 71 0.93 -0.73 -8.52
C ALA A 71 2.36 -0.41 -8.99
N TYR A 72 3.31 -0.51 -8.07
CA TYR A 72 4.71 -0.18 -8.28
C TYR A 72 5.62 -1.24 -7.68
N ASP A 73 6.76 -1.47 -8.33
CA ASP A 73 7.85 -2.27 -7.76
C ASP A 73 8.73 -1.44 -6.80
N LYS A 74 9.76 -2.05 -6.22
CA LYS A 74 10.67 -1.40 -5.27
C LYS A 74 11.48 -0.22 -5.86
N ARG A 75 11.57 -0.12 -7.18
CA ARG A 75 12.23 0.99 -7.89
C ARG A 75 11.24 2.14 -8.19
N GLY A 76 9.96 1.96 -7.86
CA GLY A 76 8.90 2.88 -8.25
C GLY A 76 8.48 2.73 -9.71
N GLU A 77 8.85 1.62 -10.36
CA GLU A 77 8.44 1.34 -11.73
C GLU A 77 7.00 0.83 -11.75
N SER A 78 6.17 1.37 -12.65
CA SER A 78 4.76 0.99 -12.75
C SER A 78 4.60 -0.47 -13.17
N MET A 79 3.70 -1.18 -12.51
CA MET A 79 3.30 -2.54 -12.84
C MET A 79 1.89 -2.54 -13.46
N GLU A 80 1.64 -3.47 -14.38
CA GLU A 80 0.30 -3.66 -14.95
C GLU A 80 -0.66 -4.20 -13.87
N VAL A 81 -1.87 -3.64 -13.82
CA VAL A 81 -2.93 -4.04 -12.87
C VAL A 81 -4.17 -4.40 -13.65
N GLU A 82 -4.61 -5.66 -13.53
CA GLU A 82 -5.88 -6.12 -14.03
C GLU A 82 -6.91 -6.18 -12.88
N VAL A 83 -7.98 -5.41 -13.00
CA VAL A 83 -9.08 -5.44 -12.03
C VAL A 83 -10.15 -6.42 -12.51
N LEU A 84 -10.22 -7.59 -11.89
CA LEU A 84 -11.25 -8.60 -12.17
C LEU A 84 -12.60 -8.17 -11.56
N GLY A 85 -13.69 -8.50 -12.25
CA GLY A 85 -15.07 -8.15 -11.86
C GLY A 85 -15.86 -9.35 -11.38
#